data_AF-A0A1Y1IFF1-F1
#
_entry.id   AF-A0A1Y1IFF1-F1
#
_cell.length_a   1.000
_cell.length_b   1.000
_cell.length_c   1.000
_cell.angle_alpha   90.00
_cell.angle_beta   90.00
_cell.angle_gamma   90.00
#
_symmetry.space_group_name_H-M   'P 1'
#
loop_
_entity.id
_entity.type
_entity.pdbx_description
1 polymer ?
#
loop_
_entity_poly.entity_id
_entity_poly.type
_entity_poly.pdbx_seq_one_letter_code
_entity_poly.pdbx_strand_id
1 'polypeptide(L)'
;MLSVLRTHLPSDIPIAGCELTPYVLLRKPDNSITTDDIPEGAPVQGYYLQCKWLRVKNEKRVAVCSVHPSEVATLQCLLCVKAKLPAAKSYHCSPQCFAAAWRNHKELHARAAAAPAKDQNGNNTAPEEEELFGTGPPGSSHATRRSIIGLPNGAAYPAP
;
A
#
# COMPACT_ATOMS: atom_id res chain seq x y z
N MET A 1 -31.11 6.49 13.08
CA MET A 1 -30.15 7.04 12.10
C MET A 1 -30.03 6.06 10.95
N LEU A 2 -30.00 6.54 9.71
CA LEU A 2 -29.70 5.69 8.55
C LEU A 2 -28.18 5.46 8.48
N SER A 3 -27.75 4.21 8.39
CA SER A 3 -26.32 3.86 8.36
C SER A 3 -26.00 2.90 7.22
N VAL A 4 -24.86 3.11 6.55
CA VAL A 4 -24.31 2.17 5.56
C VAL A 4 -23.52 1.09 6.30
N LEU A 5 -23.94 -0.17 6.16
CA LEU A 5 -23.26 -1.33 6.76
C LEU A 5 -22.20 -1.93 5.84
N ARG A 6 -22.48 -1.96 4.53
CA ARG A 6 -21.58 -2.53 3.51
C ARG A 6 -21.78 -1.81 2.19
N THR A 7 -20.68 -1.57 1.47
CA THR A 7 -20.71 -1.12 0.07
C THR A 7 -19.63 -1.84 -0.71
N HIS A 8 -19.94 -2.28 -1.93
CA HIS A 8 -18.94 -2.76 -2.88
C HIS A 8 -19.44 -2.59 -4.32
N LEU A 9 -18.50 -2.50 -5.25
CA LEU A 9 -18.78 -2.57 -6.67
C LEU A 9 -18.70 -4.02 -7.14
N PRO A 10 -19.51 -4.42 -8.12
CA PRO A 10 -19.45 -5.75 -8.71
C PRO A 10 -18.17 -5.99 -9.52
N SER A 11 -17.52 -4.92 -9.99
CA SER A 11 -16.23 -4.95 -10.68
C SER A 11 -15.38 -3.75 -10.28
N ASP A 12 -14.09 -3.99 -10.04
CA ASP A 12 -13.08 -2.95 -9.86
C ASP A 12 -12.56 -2.39 -11.20
N ILE A 13 -12.92 -3.04 -12.31
CA ILE A 13 -12.55 -2.64 -13.67
C ILE A 13 -13.81 -2.06 -14.34
N PRO A 14 -13.91 -0.72 -14.49
CA PRO A 14 -15.04 -0.11 -15.17
C PRO A 14 -14.95 -0.41 -16.68
N ILE A 15 -16.04 -0.90 -17.26
CA ILE A 15 -16.18 -1.15 -18.70
C ILE A 15 -16.99 -0.01 -19.31
N ALA A 16 -16.46 0.61 -20.37
CA ALA A 16 -17.17 1.69 -21.06
C ALA A 16 -18.50 1.18 -21.63
N GLY A 17 -19.59 1.90 -21.35
CA GLY A 17 -20.93 1.53 -21.79
C GLY A 17 -21.65 0.50 -20.91
N CYS A 18 -20.98 -0.04 -19.87
CA CYS A 18 -21.63 -0.89 -18.88
C CYS A 18 -22.01 -0.07 -17.65
N GLU A 19 -23.24 -0.25 -17.18
CA GLU A 19 -23.71 0.36 -15.94
C GLU A 19 -22.99 -0.25 -14.73
N LEU A 20 -22.58 0.62 -13.79
CA LEU A 20 -22.02 0.22 -12.51
C LEU A 20 -23.09 0.36 -11.43
N THR A 21 -23.61 -0.76 -10.95
CA THR A 21 -24.59 -0.79 -9.86
C THR A 21 -23.89 -1.19 -8.56
N PRO A 22 -23.64 -0.27 -7.62
CA PRO A 22 -23.05 -0.62 -6.34
C PRO A 22 -24.03 -1.46 -5.52
N TYR A 23 -23.51 -2.47 -4.83
CA TYR A 23 -24.27 -3.14 -3.79
C TYR A 23 -24.12 -2.35 -2.49
N VAL A 24 -25.23 -1.88 -1.94
CA VAL A 24 -25.27 -1.14 -0.68
C VAL A 24 -26.19 -1.85 0.30
N LEU A 25 -25.69 -2.12 1.50
CA LEU A 25 -26.47 -2.66 2.61
C LEU A 25 -26.71 -1.55 3.63
N LEU A 26 -27.97 -1.23 3.88
CA LEU A 26 -28.40 -0.14 4.76
C LEU A 26 -29.02 -0.69 6.04
N ARG A 27 -28.78 0.00 7.16
CA ARG A 27 -29.55 -0.13 8.40
C ARG A 27 -30.43 1.10 8.58
N LYS A 28 -31.73 0.89 8.60
CA LYS A 28 -32.73 1.95 8.84
C LYS A 28 -32.77 2.33 10.34
N PRO A 29 -33.38 3.46 10.69
CA PRO A 29 -33.52 3.89 12.09
C PRO A 29 -34.26 2.90 13.00
N ASP A 30 -35.14 2.07 12.45
CA ASP A 30 -35.86 1.00 13.14
C ASP A 30 -35.03 -0.29 13.31
N ASN A 31 -33.74 -0.24 12.98
CA ASN A 31 -32.79 -1.36 12.94
C ASN A 31 -33.05 -2.42 11.86
N SER A 32 -34.06 -2.26 11.01
CA SER A 32 -34.24 -3.14 9.86
C SER A 32 -33.10 -2.96 8.85
N ILE A 33 -32.76 -4.05 8.17
CA ILE A 33 -31.70 -4.07 7.15
C ILE A 33 -32.36 -4.18 5.78
N THR A 34 -31.89 -3.39 4.83
CA THR A 34 -32.38 -3.44 3.44
C THR A 34 -31.22 -3.20 2.45
N THR A 35 -31.42 -3.68 1.23
CA THR A 35 -30.61 -3.35 0.05
C THR A 35 -31.33 -2.38 -0.90
N ASP A 36 -32.55 -1.98 -0.56
CA ASP A 36 -33.35 -1.07 -1.38
C ASP A 36 -32.83 0.36 -1.25
N ASP A 37 -32.93 1.11 -2.34
CA ASP A 37 -32.61 2.54 -2.36
C ASP A 37 -33.57 3.34 -1.49
N ILE A 38 -33.03 4.37 -0.83
CA ILE A 38 -33.80 5.35 -0.06
C ILE A 38 -33.58 6.72 -0.71
N PRO A 39 -34.40 7.09 -1.72
CA PRO A 39 -34.22 8.33 -2.47
C PRO A 39 -34.70 9.55 -1.67
N GLU A 40 -34.22 10.73 -2.07
CA GLU A 40 -34.62 12.00 -1.46
C GLU A 40 -36.13 12.27 -1.54
N GLY A 41 -36.80 11.81 -2.60
CA GLY A 41 -38.26 11.94 -2.77
C GLY A 41 -39.08 11.00 -1.88
N ALA A 42 -38.47 10.00 -1.25
CA ALA A 42 -39.13 9.07 -0.34
C ALA A 42 -38.21 8.75 0.87
N PRO A 43 -37.91 9.75 1.71
CA PRO A 43 -36.98 9.57 2.81
C PRO A 43 -37.57 8.70 3.92
N VAL A 44 -36.75 7.86 4.54
CA VAL A 44 -37.14 7.08 5.71
C VAL A 44 -36.85 7.89 6.96
N GLN A 45 -37.91 8.34 7.64
CA GLN A 45 -37.82 9.16 8.86
C GLN A 45 -36.92 10.39 8.67
N GLY A 46 -37.01 11.04 7.50
CA GLY A 46 -36.20 12.21 7.15
C GLY A 46 -34.77 11.91 6.69
N TYR A 47 -34.34 10.65 6.67
CA TYR A 47 -33.04 10.24 6.14
C TYR A 47 -33.17 9.68 4.71
N TYR A 48 -32.19 9.98 3.87
CA TYR A 48 -32.09 9.45 2.51
C TYR A 48 -30.62 9.17 2.15
N LEU A 49 -30.41 8.37 1.11
CA LEU A 49 -29.08 8.04 0.61
C LEU A 49 -28.66 9.07 -0.45
N GLN A 50 -27.44 9.60 -0.32
CA GLN A 50 -26.80 10.42 -1.34
C GLN A 50 -25.62 9.66 -1.94
N CYS A 51 -25.58 9.60 -3.27
CA CYS A 51 -24.52 8.91 -4.01
C CYS A 51 -23.72 9.93 -4.84
N LYS A 52 -22.39 9.85 -4.75
CA LYS A 52 -21.48 10.67 -5.58
C LYS A 52 -20.40 9.78 -6.18
N TRP A 53 -20.32 9.76 -7.50
CA TRP A 53 -19.24 9.09 -8.23
C TRP A 53 -18.03 10.00 -8.34
N LEU A 54 -16.85 9.45 -8.06
CA LEU A 54 -15.58 10.14 -8.18
C LEU A 54 -14.65 9.32 -9.08
N ARG A 55 -13.93 10.01 -9.95
CA ARG A 55 -12.87 9.41 -10.78
C ARG A 55 -11.52 9.91 -10.29
N VAL A 56 -10.58 8.99 -10.07
CA VAL A 56 -9.20 9.34 -9.75
C VAL A 56 -8.57 9.98 -10.98
N LYS A 57 -8.20 11.27 -10.90
CA LYS A 57 -7.66 12.05 -12.02
C LYS A 57 -6.20 11.74 -12.34
N ASN A 58 -5.44 11.26 -11.34
CA ASN A 58 -4.05 10.84 -11.51
C ASN A 58 -3.86 9.48 -10.82
N GLU A 59 -3.49 8.45 -11.59
CA GLU A 59 -3.07 7.14 -11.08
C GLU A 59 -1.67 7.17 -10.43
N LYS A 60 -1.28 8.29 -9.79
CA LYS A 60 -0.16 8.19 -8.84
C LYS A 60 -0.70 7.31 -7.73
N ARG A 61 -0.48 5.99 -7.84
CA ARG A 61 -0.73 5.00 -6.80
C ARG A 61 0.01 5.52 -5.59
N VAL A 62 -0.71 6.21 -4.73
CA VAL A 62 -0.13 6.74 -3.50
C VAL A 62 0.13 5.50 -2.67
N ALA A 63 1.40 5.14 -2.56
CA ALA A 63 1.80 4.06 -1.69
C ALA A 63 1.26 4.39 -0.29
N VAL A 64 0.56 3.45 0.33
CA VAL A 64 0.03 3.61 1.69
C VAL A 64 0.94 2.91 2.68
N CYS A 65 0.97 3.40 3.91
CA CYS A 65 1.80 2.82 4.96
C CYS A 65 1.30 1.40 5.32
N SER A 66 2.24 0.46 5.44
CA SER A 66 1.95 -0.92 5.84
C SER A 66 1.40 -1.06 7.27
N VAL A 67 1.68 -0.07 8.12
CA VAL A 67 1.24 -0.01 9.53
C VAL A 67 0.02 0.87 9.70
N HIS A 68 -0.11 1.93 8.89
CA HIS A 68 -1.19 2.92 8.94
C HIS A 68 -1.85 3.04 7.56
N PRO A 69 -2.80 2.14 7.19
CA PRO A 69 -3.33 2.08 5.82
C PRO A 69 -4.06 3.35 5.34
N SER A 70 -4.48 4.21 6.27
CA SER A 70 -5.07 5.52 5.98
C SER A 70 -4.05 6.62 5.68
N GLU A 71 -2.76 6.36 5.95
CA GLU A 71 -1.68 7.34 5.80
C GLU A 71 -0.85 7.07 4.54
N VAL A 72 -0.45 8.16 3.88
CA VAL A 72 0.43 8.11 2.72
C VAL A 72 1.84 7.69 3.14
N ALA A 73 2.41 6.71 2.45
CA ALA A 73 3.80 6.32 2.64
C ALA A 73 4.74 7.37 2.09
N THR A 74 5.74 7.73 2.89
CA THR A 74 6.83 8.65 2.52
C THR A 74 8.16 7.94 2.45
N LEU A 75 8.23 6.69 2.93
CA LEU A 75 9.43 5.87 3.02
C LEU A 75 9.17 4.47 2.46
N GLN A 76 10.13 3.95 1.69
CA GLN A 76 10.16 2.57 1.25
C GLN A 76 11.46 1.89 1.70
N CYS A 77 11.36 0.69 2.27
CA CYS A 77 12.52 -0.13 2.58
C CYS A 77 13.10 -0.76 1.31
N LEU A 78 14.29 -0.32 0.89
CA LEU A 78 14.96 -0.86 -0.31
C LEU A 78 15.39 -2.32 -0.15
N LEU A 79 15.65 -2.78 1.08
CA LEU A 79 15.96 -4.19 1.33
C LEU A 79 14.75 -5.09 1.01
N CYS A 80 13.53 -4.62 1.27
CA CYS A 80 12.33 -5.39 0.91
C CYS A 80 12.20 -5.53 -0.60
N VAL A 81 12.53 -4.46 -1.34
CA VAL A 81 12.53 -4.48 -2.81
C VAL A 81 13.56 -5.47 -3.33
N LYS A 82 14.79 -5.44 -2.79
CA LYS A 82 15.85 -6.38 -3.18
C LYS A 82 15.50 -7.82 -2.84
N ALA A 83 14.86 -8.06 -1.70
CA ALA A 83 14.38 -9.38 -1.28
C ALA A 83 13.09 -9.83 -2.01
N LYS A 84 12.60 -9.06 -3.00
CA LYS A 84 11.36 -9.32 -3.76
C LYS A 84 10.14 -9.56 -2.86
N LEU A 85 10.13 -8.92 -1.69
CA LEU A 85 8.98 -8.93 -0.79
C LEU A 85 7.84 -8.09 -1.37
N PRO A 86 6.57 -8.39 -1.04
CA PRO A 86 5.44 -7.61 -1.52
C PRO A 86 5.64 -6.11 -1.24
N ALA A 87 5.55 -5.29 -2.28
CA ALA A 87 5.83 -3.85 -2.19
C ALA A 87 4.99 -3.16 -1.10
N ALA A 88 3.74 -3.59 -0.91
CA ALA A 88 2.84 -3.10 0.15
C ALA A 88 3.44 -3.24 1.56
N LYS A 89 4.29 -4.25 1.82
CA LYS A 89 4.95 -4.45 3.12
C LYS A 89 6.21 -3.60 3.32
N SER A 90 6.70 -2.96 2.26
CA SER A 90 7.93 -2.15 2.29
C SER A 90 7.70 -0.68 2.65
N TYR A 91 6.45 -0.23 2.68
CA TYR A 91 6.09 1.17 2.78
C TYR A 91 5.75 1.62 4.21
N HIS A 92 6.20 2.82 4.58
CA HIS A 92 5.96 3.46 5.88
C HIS A 92 5.67 4.96 5.71
N CYS A 93 4.77 5.52 6.53
CA CYS A 93 4.40 6.94 6.46
C CYS A 93 5.44 7.89 7.09
N SER A 94 6.35 7.39 7.93
CA SER A 94 7.41 8.20 8.54
C SER A 94 8.58 7.35 9.04
N PRO A 95 9.77 7.95 9.28
CA PRO A 95 10.90 7.27 9.93
C PRO A 95 10.56 6.75 11.34
N GLN A 96 9.73 7.45 12.10
CA GLN A 96 9.29 7.03 13.43
C GLN A 96 8.41 5.78 13.36
N CYS A 97 7.48 5.74 12.39
CA CYS A 97 6.68 4.55 12.11
C CYS A 97 7.57 3.35 11.73
N PHE A 98 8.58 3.57 10.87
CA PHE A 98 9.52 2.53 10.49
C PHE A 98 10.34 2.00 11.69
N ALA A 99 10.88 2.90 12.51
CA ALA A 99 11.64 2.53 13.71
C ALA A 99 10.78 1.75 14.72
N ALA A 100 9.54 2.18 14.96
CA ALA A 100 8.60 1.49 15.83
C ALA A 100 8.24 0.09 15.31
N ALA A 101 8.13 -0.07 13.98
CA ALA A 101 7.83 -1.34 13.34
C ALA A 101 9.07 -2.24 13.11
N TRP A 102 10.27 -1.78 13.46
CA TRP A 102 11.53 -2.40 13.04
C TRP A 102 11.66 -3.86 13.47
N ARG A 103 11.25 -4.23 14.69
CA ARG A 103 11.32 -5.61 15.18
C ARG A 103 10.55 -6.58 14.26
N ASN A 104 9.29 -6.26 13.99
CA ASN A 104 8.43 -7.07 13.12
C ASN A 104 8.91 -7.03 11.66
N HIS A 105 9.43 -5.87 11.22
CA HIS A 105 9.99 -5.71 9.88
C HIS A 105 11.25 -6.55 9.68
N LYS A 106 12.12 -6.66 10.69
CA LYS A 106 13.33 -7.50 10.66
C LYS A 106 12.97 -9.00 10.59
N GLU A 107 11.95 -9.44 11.33
CA GLU A 107 11.44 -10.82 11.25
C GLU A 107 10.85 -11.16 9.87
N LEU A 108 10.28 -10.17 9.17
CA LEU A 108 9.84 -10.34 7.78
C LEU A 108 11.03 -10.67 6.87
N HIS A 109 12.15 -9.96 7.01
CA HIS A 109 13.38 -10.23 6.25
C HIS A 109 13.98 -11.58 6.58
N ALA A 110 14.06 -11.93 7.87
CA ALA A 110 14.60 -13.22 8.30
C ALA A 110 13.81 -14.40 7.70
N ARG A 111 12.47 -14.32 7.69
CA ARG A 111 11.62 -15.32 7.06
C ARG A 111 11.79 -15.39 5.54
N ALA A 112 11.99 -14.25 4.90
CA ALA A 112 12.23 -14.20 3.45
C ALA A 112 13.55 -14.88 3.08
N ALA A 113 14.60 -14.67 3.87
CA ALA A 113 15.91 -15.29 3.67
C ALA A 113 15.91 -16.80 3.95
N ALA A 114 15.08 -17.26 4.90
CA ALA A 114 14.95 -18.69 5.22
C ALA A 114 14.01 -19.46 4.28
N ALA A 115 13.24 -18.77 3.44
CA ALA A 115 12.35 -19.41 2.48
C ALA A 115 13.16 -19.89 1.25
N PRO A 116 12.91 -21.11 0.75
CA PRO A 116 13.52 -21.55 -0.50
C PRO A 116 13.07 -20.62 -1.63
N ALA A 117 14.01 -20.17 -2.46
CA ALA A 117 13.72 -19.31 -3.60
C ALA A 117 12.75 -20.02 -4.55
N LYS A 118 11.55 -19.47 -4.69
CA LYS A 118 10.56 -19.91 -5.68
C LYS A 118 10.54 -18.89 -6.80
N ASP A 119 10.76 -19.34 -8.02
CA ASP A 119 10.55 -18.50 -9.20
C ASP A 119 9.05 -18.26 -9.43
N GLN A 120 8.73 -17.35 -10.36
CA GLN A 120 7.34 -17.03 -10.72
C GLN A 120 6.59 -18.20 -11.38
N ASN A 121 7.28 -19.32 -11.66
CA ASN A 121 6.75 -20.54 -12.27
C ASN A 121 6.57 -21.67 -11.24
N GLY A 122 6.83 -21.41 -9.95
CA GLY A 122 6.68 -22.41 -8.88
C GLY A 122 7.71 -23.53 -8.92
N ASN A 123 8.81 -23.36 -9.66
CA ASN A 123 9.89 -24.34 -9.69
C ASN A 123 10.98 -23.97 -8.66
N ASN A 124 11.58 -25.01 -8.08
CA ASN A 124 12.65 -24.83 -7.10
C ASN A 124 13.93 -24.50 -7.86
N THR A 125 14.44 -23.26 -7.74
CA THR A 125 15.78 -22.94 -8.20
C THR A 125 16.76 -23.29 -7.07
N ALA A 126 17.74 -24.14 -7.37
CA ALA A 126 18.84 -24.42 -6.44
C ALA A 126 19.57 -23.10 -6.12
N PRO A 127 20.15 -22.96 -4.91
CA PRO A 127 20.96 -21.79 -4.61
C PRO A 127 22.21 -21.84 -5.48
N GLU A 128 22.41 -20.84 -6.33
CA GLU A 128 23.73 -20.55 -6.88
C GLU A 128 24.59 -20.04 -5.73
N GLU A 129 25.52 -20.88 -5.31
CA GLU A 129 26.58 -20.55 -4.37
C GLU A 129 27.57 -19.58 -5.02
N GLU A 130 27.40 -18.28 -4.81
CA GLU A 130 28.52 -17.33 -4.92
C GLU A 130 29.22 -17.26 -3.56
N GLU A 131 30.23 -18.10 -3.37
CA GLU A 131 31.24 -17.94 -2.32
C GLU A 131 32.11 -16.68 -2.54
N LEU A 132 32.61 -16.15 -1.42
CA LEU A 132 33.87 -15.37 -1.28
C LEU A 132 33.75 -13.87 -1.67
N PHE A 133 33.99 -12.86 -0.83
CA PHE A 133 34.96 -12.60 0.25
C PHE A 133 34.31 -11.64 1.28
N GLY A 134 34.71 -11.47 2.54
CA GLY A 134 35.86 -11.97 3.30
C GLY A 134 35.69 -11.59 4.77
N THR A 135 36.19 -12.45 5.63
CA THR A 135 36.24 -12.33 7.09
C THR A 135 37.26 -11.26 7.49
N GLY A 136 36.85 -10.23 8.24
CA GLY A 136 37.77 -9.26 8.87
C GLY A 136 37.87 -9.51 10.39
N PRO A 137 39.08 -9.52 10.99
CA PRO A 137 39.29 -9.75 12.43
C PRO A 137 38.94 -8.50 13.27
N PRO A 138 38.84 -8.61 14.61
CA PRO A 138 38.47 -7.49 15.46
C PRO A 138 39.68 -6.61 15.78
N GLY A 139 39.59 -5.31 15.51
CA GLY A 139 40.49 -4.33 16.12
C GLY A 139 40.80 -3.11 15.27
N SER A 140 40.72 -1.95 15.94
CA SER A 140 41.30 -0.66 15.58
C SER A 140 40.45 0.32 14.76
N SER A 141 40.08 1.38 15.46
CA SER A 141 39.54 2.67 15.06
C SER A 141 40.03 3.18 13.70
N HIS A 142 39.10 3.56 12.83
CA HIS A 142 39.24 4.82 12.11
C HIS A 142 37.87 5.36 11.70
N ALA A 143 37.55 6.56 12.21
CA ALA A 143 36.43 7.34 11.75
C ALA A 143 36.70 7.78 10.31
N THR A 144 35.73 7.60 9.42
CA THR A 144 35.67 8.41 8.20
C THR A 144 34.22 8.77 7.93
N ARG A 145 33.87 9.98 8.37
CA ARG A 145 32.73 10.74 7.84
C ARG A 145 32.82 10.75 6.31
N ARG A 146 31.74 10.37 5.63
CA ARG A 146 31.46 10.93 4.31
C ARG A 146 30.07 11.58 4.33
N SER A 147 30.15 12.89 4.44
CA SER A 147 29.10 13.85 4.15
C SER A 147 28.63 13.71 2.70
N ILE A 148 27.29 13.71 2.55
CA ILE A 148 26.49 14.48 1.59
C ILE A 148 27.20 14.95 0.32
N ILE A 149 26.75 14.43 -0.83
CA ILE A 149 26.85 15.15 -2.10
C ILE A 149 25.41 15.26 -2.63
N GLY A 150 24.88 16.48 -2.57
CA GLY A 150 23.60 16.83 -3.17
C GLY A 150 23.68 16.82 -4.69
N LEU A 151 22.57 16.50 -5.34
CA LEU A 151 22.36 16.80 -6.74
C LEU A 151 21.40 18.00 -6.85
N PRO A 152 21.73 19.01 -7.66
CA PRO A 152 20.94 20.22 -7.81
C PRO A 152 19.70 20.00 -8.67
N ASN A 153 18.65 20.76 -8.32
CA ASN A 153 17.44 20.98 -9.11
C ASN A 153 17.74 21.63 -10.47
N GLY A 154 16.93 21.29 -11.47
CA GLY A 154 16.39 22.26 -12.42
C GLY A 154 16.90 22.17 -13.85
N ALA A 155 16.06 21.65 -14.75
CA ALA A 155 16.03 22.09 -16.14
C ALA A 155 14.57 22.12 -16.61
N ALA A 156 14.05 23.35 -16.73
CA ALA A 156 12.80 23.67 -17.38
C ALA A 156 12.98 23.54 -18.91
N TYR A 157 12.00 22.95 -19.60
CA TYR A 157 11.91 23.03 -21.06
C TYR A 157 11.10 24.28 -21.45
N PRO A 158 11.56 25.07 -22.44
CA PRO A 158 10.71 26.05 -23.11
C PRO A 158 9.99 25.41 -24.31
N ALA A 159 8.70 25.75 -24.46
CA ALA A 159 7.92 25.60 -25.70
C ALA A 159 8.15 26.87 -26.58
N PRO A 160 7.87 26.85 -27.89
CA PRO A 160 6.55 26.56 -28.48
C PRO A 160 6.50 25.40 -29.48
#